data_AF-A0A958TFD1-F1
#
_entry.id   AF-A0A958TFD1-F1
#
_cell.length_a   1.000
_cell.length_b   1.000
_cell.length_c   1.000
_cell.angle_alpha   90.00
_cell.angle_beta   90.00
_cell.angle_gamma   90.00
#
_symmetry.space_group_name_H-M   'P 1'
#
loop_
_entity.id
_entity.type
_entity.pdbx_description
1 polymer ?
#
loop_
_entity_poly.entity_id
_entity_poly.type
_entity_poly.pdbx_seq_one_letter_code
_entity_poly.pdbx_strand_id
1 'polypeptide(L)'
;MRKHIVAGNWKMNNDLAQTEALISDLKKQTITSDAEVMIAPTFTNLWPAYQALKNHPIEVIAQNMHFAEFGAYTGEISAAMLKSIGVQTVILGHSERRAYFNETDELLAKKVSAALKNEMCVIFCFGEELQDRKSDNHNNVVESQIKKALFHLSASNFKHIVLAYEPVWAIGTGETASPEQAQDMHAFIRKTLANTYG
;
A
#
# COMPACT_ATOMS: atom_id res chain seq x y z
N MET A 1 -19.99 6.59 7.09
CA MET A 1 -19.49 5.82 5.93
C MET A 1 -17.99 6.03 5.82
N ARG A 2 -17.23 5.04 5.33
CA ARG A 2 -15.77 5.19 5.11
C ARG A 2 -15.54 5.91 3.79
N LYS A 3 -14.45 6.68 3.68
CA LYS A 3 -14.06 7.28 2.40
C LYS A 3 -13.58 6.19 1.45
N HIS A 4 -13.88 6.36 0.16
CA HIS A 4 -13.34 5.51 -0.89
C HIS A 4 -11.95 6.00 -1.30
N ILE A 5 -11.06 5.06 -1.65
CA ILE A 5 -9.69 5.33 -2.05
C ILE A 5 -9.44 4.61 -3.38
N VAL A 6 -8.80 5.31 -4.32
CA VAL A 6 -8.29 4.75 -5.58
C VAL A 6 -6.80 5.04 -5.64
N ALA A 7 -5.97 4.01 -5.48
CA ALA A 7 -4.51 4.12 -5.51
C ALA A 7 -3.93 3.43 -6.75
N GLY A 8 -3.32 4.22 -7.63
CA GLY A 8 -2.59 3.72 -8.80
C GLY A 8 -1.14 3.41 -8.46
N ASN A 9 -0.82 2.15 -8.18
CA ASN A 9 0.58 1.70 -8.04
C ASN A 9 1.23 1.52 -9.43
N TRP A 10 2.14 2.42 -9.82
CA TRP A 10 2.78 2.37 -11.14
C TRP A 10 3.90 1.34 -11.23
N LYS A 11 4.30 0.73 -10.10
CA LYS A 11 5.39 -0.25 -10.03
C LYS A 11 6.68 0.32 -10.64
N MET A 12 7.51 -0.53 -11.24
CA MET A 12 8.76 -0.13 -11.90
C MET A 12 8.52 0.29 -13.37
N ASN A 13 7.63 1.27 -13.59
CA ASN A 13 7.33 1.82 -14.91
C ASN A 13 7.55 3.34 -14.94
N ASN A 14 7.61 3.88 -16.16
CA ASN A 14 7.77 5.28 -16.51
C ASN A 14 9.12 5.88 -16.14
N ASP A 15 9.81 6.43 -17.13
CA ASP A 15 10.86 7.43 -16.89
C ASP A 15 10.25 8.79 -16.48
N LEU A 16 11.09 9.82 -16.38
CA LEU A 16 10.65 11.17 -15.99
C LEU A 16 9.65 11.76 -16.99
N ALA A 17 9.94 11.72 -18.29
CA ALA A 17 9.10 12.31 -19.31
C ALA A 17 7.74 11.59 -19.41
N GLN A 18 7.75 10.26 -19.29
CA GLN A 18 6.54 9.44 -19.25
C GLN A 18 5.71 9.73 -17.99
N THR A 19 6.36 9.93 -16.83
CA THR A 19 5.68 10.33 -15.60
C THR A 19 5.01 11.69 -15.74
N GLU A 20 5.72 12.69 -16.27
CA GLU A 20 5.18 14.03 -16.49
C GLU A 20 3.99 14.02 -17.46
N ALA A 21 4.10 13.26 -18.56
CA ALA A 21 3.01 13.09 -19.53
C ALA A 21 1.77 12.46 -18.88
N LEU A 22 1.94 11.36 -18.13
CA LEU A 22 0.84 10.69 -17.45
C LEU A 22 0.16 11.60 -16.40
N ILE A 23 0.94 12.36 -15.63
CA ILE A 23 0.38 13.35 -14.68
C ILE A 23 -0.39 14.44 -15.42
N SER A 24 0.13 14.94 -16.54
CA SER A 24 -0.56 15.94 -17.36
C SER A 24 -1.91 15.42 -17.85
N ASP A 25 -1.98 14.16 -18.28
CA ASP A 25 -3.22 13.53 -18.73
C ASP A 25 -4.20 13.24 -17.59
N LEU A 26 -3.71 12.87 -16.40
CA LEU A 26 -4.53 12.72 -15.20
C LEU A 26 -5.17 14.05 -14.77
N LYS A 27 -4.42 15.15 -14.85
CA LYS A 27 -4.93 16.51 -14.51
C LYS A 27 -6.04 17.01 -15.44
N LYS A 28 -6.17 16.43 -16.64
CA LYS A 28 -7.24 16.75 -17.59
C LYS A 28 -8.54 15.99 -17.30
N GLN A 29 -8.50 14.97 -16.44
CA GLN A 29 -9.68 14.16 -16.13
C GLN A 29 -10.67 14.94 -15.27
N THR A 30 -11.96 14.64 -15.44
CA THR A 30 -13.01 15.21 -14.59
C THR A 30 -13.10 14.41 -13.30
N ILE A 31 -13.12 15.11 -12.16
CA ILE A 31 -13.36 14.50 -10.86
C ILE A 31 -14.86 14.16 -10.76
N THR A 32 -15.19 12.88 -10.71
CA THR A 32 -16.59 12.37 -10.72
C THR A 32 -17.09 11.89 -9.36
N SER A 33 -16.21 11.83 -8.36
CA SER A 33 -16.54 11.41 -7.01
C SER A 33 -15.62 12.09 -5.99
N ASP A 34 -15.98 11.93 -4.73
CA ASP A 34 -15.27 12.33 -3.52
C ASP A 34 -14.28 11.26 -3.03
N ALA A 35 -13.95 10.27 -3.87
CA ALA A 35 -12.89 9.30 -3.59
C ALA A 35 -11.52 9.98 -3.54
N GLU A 36 -10.69 9.58 -2.58
CA GLU A 36 -9.30 10.01 -2.50
C GLU A 36 -8.50 9.29 -3.59
N VAL A 37 -7.77 10.05 -4.42
CA VAL A 37 -6.99 9.52 -5.54
C VAL A 37 -5.50 9.63 -5.22
N MET A 38 -4.79 8.52 -5.35
CA MET A 38 -3.37 8.41 -5.03
C MET A 38 -2.61 7.82 -6.22
N ILE A 39 -1.37 8.26 -6.46
CA ILE A 39 -0.45 7.64 -7.42
C ILE A 39 0.87 7.28 -6.73
N ALA A 40 1.40 6.09 -7.03
CA ALA A 40 2.68 5.63 -6.51
C ALA A 40 3.70 5.48 -7.65
N PRO A 41 4.41 6.54 -8.05
CA PRO A 41 5.50 6.45 -9.01
C PRO A 41 6.76 5.81 -8.39
N THR A 42 7.75 5.51 -9.22
CA THR A 42 9.08 5.06 -8.76
C THR A 42 9.79 6.15 -7.95
N PHE A 43 10.75 5.77 -7.09
CA PHE A 43 11.48 6.72 -6.24
C PHE A 43 12.18 7.84 -7.01
N THR A 44 12.71 7.53 -8.21
CA THR A 44 13.35 8.50 -9.10
C THR A 44 12.39 9.60 -9.59
N ASN A 45 11.09 9.34 -9.54
CA ASN A 45 10.04 10.22 -10.03
C ASN A 45 9.17 10.83 -8.92
N LEU A 46 9.35 10.46 -7.64
CA LEU A 46 8.52 10.97 -6.52
C LEU A 46 8.55 12.48 -6.39
N TRP A 47 9.74 13.08 -6.41
CA TRP A 47 9.87 14.53 -6.23
C TRP A 47 9.29 15.33 -7.41
N PRO A 48 9.64 15.02 -8.68
CA PRO A 48 8.98 15.64 -9.83
C PRO A 48 7.45 15.48 -9.81
N ALA A 49 6.95 14.28 -9.49
CA ALA A 49 5.52 14.03 -9.40
C ALA A 49 4.85 14.88 -8.31
N TYR A 50 5.46 14.97 -7.12
CA TYR A 50 4.96 15.82 -6.04
C TYR A 50 4.90 17.29 -6.47
N GLN A 51 5.95 17.80 -7.11
CA GLN A 51 5.96 19.18 -7.61
C GLN A 51 4.83 19.45 -8.62
N ALA A 52 4.59 18.51 -9.55
CA ALA A 52 3.54 18.64 -10.55
C ALA A 52 2.10 18.62 -9.98
N LEU A 53 1.93 18.01 -8.80
CA LEU A 53 0.64 17.78 -8.13
C LEU A 53 0.46 18.52 -6.81
N LYS A 54 1.40 19.37 -6.38
CA LYS A 54 1.38 20.06 -5.07
C LYS A 54 0.07 20.78 -4.72
N ASN A 55 -0.62 21.32 -5.73
CA ASN A 55 -1.90 22.03 -5.57
C ASN A 55 -3.07 21.28 -6.24
N HIS A 56 -2.93 19.97 -6.42
CA HIS A 56 -3.93 19.10 -7.04
C HIS A 56 -4.41 18.08 -6.00
N PRO A 57 -5.69 17.64 -6.05
CA PRO A 57 -6.22 16.66 -5.09
C PRO A 57 -5.65 15.24 -5.23
N ILE A 58 -4.78 14.97 -6.21
CA ILE A 58 -4.15 13.65 -6.35
C ILE A 58 -2.93 13.61 -5.44
N GLU A 59 -2.90 12.67 -4.51
CA GLU A 59 -1.77 12.47 -3.61
C GLU A 59 -0.66 11.65 -4.29
N VAL A 60 0.59 12.04 -4.07
CA VAL A 60 1.78 11.26 -4.47
C VAL A 60 2.25 10.44 -3.27
N ILE A 61 2.28 9.12 -3.43
CA ILE A 61 2.61 8.15 -2.38
C ILE A 61 3.85 7.33 -2.75
N ALA A 62 4.56 6.77 -1.77
CA ALA A 62 5.72 5.93 -2.02
C ALA A 62 5.36 4.45 -2.16
N GLN A 63 6.15 3.70 -2.94
CA GLN A 63 5.95 2.25 -3.15
C GLN A 63 6.57 1.37 -2.04
N ASN A 64 7.50 1.92 -1.25
CA ASN A 64 8.17 1.22 -0.15
C ASN A 64 8.90 2.24 0.75
N MET A 65 9.34 1.80 1.93
CA MET A 65 10.35 2.47 2.76
C MET A 65 11.10 1.45 3.63
N HIS A 66 12.25 1.85 4.17
CA HIS A 66 13.02 1.10 5.15
C HIS A 66 12.54 1.43 6.58
N PHE A 67 12.67 0.47 7.51
CA PHE A 67 12.22 0.68 8.89
C PHE A 67 13.17 1.54 9.74
N ALA A 68 14.45 1.58 9.37
CA ALA A 68 15.46 2.37 10.09
C ALA A 68 15.31 3.86 9.76
N GLU A 69 15.58 4.71 10.76
CA GLU A 69 15.51 6.16 10.64
C GLU A 69 16.61 6.71 9.72
N PHE A 70 17.83 6.17 9.88
CA PHE A 70 19.02 6.42 9.07
C PHE A 70 20.03 5.27 9.32
N GLY A 71 21.09 5.19 8.52
CA GLY A 71 22.19 4.26 8.76
C GLY A 71 22.84 3.71 7.48
N ALA A 72 23.65 2.67 7.65
CA ALA A 72 24.34 1.99 6.56
C ALA A 72 23.40 1.04 5.79
N TYR A 73 22.45 1.62 5.06
CA TYR A 73 21.46 0.92 4.23
C TYR A 73 21.51 1.45 2.79
N THR A 74 22.60 1.17 2.08
CA THR A 74 22.80 1.67 0.71
C THR A 74 21.64 1.30 -0.20
N GLY A 75 21.01 2.31 -0.81
CA GLY A 75 19.88 2.16 -1.73
C GLY A 75 18.50 2.22 -1.07
N GLU A 76 18.42 2.21 0.26
CA GLU A 76 17.16 2.29 0.99
C GLU A 76 16.70 3.73 1.25
N ILE A 77 15.39 3.91 1.39
CA ILE A 77 14.73 5.21 1.62
C ILE A 77 14.05 5.21 2.98
N SER A 78 14.37 6.20 3.84
CA SER A 78 13.72 6.32 5.16
C SER A 78 12.41 7.13 5.09
N ALA A 79 11.56 6.99 6.11
CA ALA A 79 10.35 7.81 6.25
C ALA A 79 10.66 9.31 6.25
N ALA A 80 11.73 9.74 6.92
CA ALA A 80 12.13 11.14 6.96
C ALA A 80 12.47 11.70 5.57
N MET A 81 13.13 10.89 4.72
CA MET A 81 13.42 11.26 3.33
C MET A 81 12.11 11.45 2.52
N LEU A 82 11.15 10.54 2.66
CA LEU A 82 9.84 10.67 2.00
C LEU A 82 9.08 11.91 2.47
N LYS A 83 9.04 12.16 3.79
CA LYS A 83 8.39 13.36 4.34
C LYS A 83 9.05 14.64 3.87
N SER A 84 10.38 14.65 3.67
CA SER A 84 11.10 15.85 3.21
C SER A 84 10.68 16.32 1.82
N ILE A 85 10.14 15.41 0.99
CA ILE A 85 9.61 15.71 -0.34
C ILE A 85 8.07 15.77 -0.38
N GLY A 86 7.42 15.82 0.79
CA GLY A 86 5.97 15.99 0.91
C GLY A 86 5.13 14.71 0.79
N VAL A 87 5.77 13.54 0.69
CA VAL A 87 5.07 12.24 0.66
C VAL A 87 4.65 11.86 2.08
N GLN A 88 3.35 11.58 2.26
CA GLN A 88 2.75 11.28 3.57
C GLN A 88 2.22 9.85 3.67
N THR A 89 2.04 9.17 2.54
CA THR A 89 1.51 7.80 2.47
C THR A 89 2.51 6.86 1.80
N VAL A 90 2.60 5.61 2.28
CA VAL A 90 3.50 4.59 1.74
C VAL A 90 2.82 3.23 1.62
N ILE A 91 3.06 2.53 0.52
CA ILE A 91 2.70 1.14 0.31
C ILE A 91 3.73 0.25 1.02
N LEU A 92 3.27 -0.71 1.80
CA LEU A 92 4.11 -1.70 2.49
C LEU A 92 3.53 -3.10 2.34
N GLY A 93 4.39 -4.11 2.18
CA GLY A 93 3.96 -5.50 2.09
C GLY A 93 3.36 -5.91 0.75
N HIS A 94 3.58 -5.13 -0.32
CA HIS A 94 3.13 -5.50 -1.66
C HIS A 94 3.65 -6.90 -2.03
N SER A 95 2.81 -7.70 -2.69
CA SER A 95 3.09 -9.09 -3.06
C SER A 95 4.45 -9.28 -3.75
N GLU A 96 4.82 -8.42 -4.71
CA GLU A 96 6.14 -8.45 -5.38
C GLU A 96 7.31 -8.27 -4.39
N ARG A 97 7.13 -7.49 -3.33
CA ARG A 97 8.17 -7.29 -2.31
C ARG A 97 8.32 -8.50 -1.40
N ARG A 98 7.20 -9.13 -1.05
CA ARG A 98 7.21 -10.40 -0.31
C ARG A 98 7.88 -11.50 -1.13
N ALA A 99 7.52 -11.62 -2.40
CA ALA A 99 8.00 -12.69 -3.28
C ALA A 99 9.45 -12.50 -3.76
N TYR A 100 9.84 -11.30 -4.20
CA TYR A 100 11.14 -11.09 -4.85
C TYR A 100 12.21 -10.54 -3.91
N PHE A 101 11.79 -9.88 -2.84
CA PHE A 101 12.68 -9.20 -1.89
C PHE A 101 12.61 -9.78 -0.48
N ASN A 102 11.93 -10.92 -0.31
CA ASN A 102 11.83 -11.69 0.93
C ASN A 102 11.35 -10.84 2.13
N GLU A 103 10.40 -9.94 1.91
CA GLU A 103 9.81 -9.18 3.01
C GLU A 103 8.91 -10.06 3.88
N THR A 104 9.40 -10.39 5.08
CA THR A 104 8.65 -11.18 6.06
C THR A 104 7.68 -10.32 6.87
N ASP A 105 6.70 -10.95 7.52
CA ASP A 105 5.74 -10.23 8.37
C ASP A 105 6.45 -9.49 9.53
N GLU A 106 7.54 -10.04 10.07
CA GLU A 106 8.33 -9.39 11.13
C GLU A 106 9.06 -8.15 10.62
N LEU A 107 9.59 -8.19 9.38
CA LEU A 107 10.19 -7.02 8.75
C LEU A 107 9.12 -5.94 8.50
N LEU A 108 7.95 -6.36 8.02
CA LEU A 108 6.84 -5.48 7.74
C LEU A 108 6.27 -4.82 9.01
N ALA A 109 6.17 -5.56 10.12
CA ALA A 109 5.79 -5.01 11.42
C ALA A 109 6.72 -3.86 11.84
N LYS A 110 8.03 -3.98 11.58
CA LYS A 110 9.00 -2.89 11.82
C LYS A 110 8.76 -1.70 10.91
N LYS A 111 8.53 -1.93 9.61
CA LYS A 111 8.26 -0.86 8.63
C LYS A 111 6.98 -0.09 8.97
N VAL A 112 5.90 -0.79 9.29
CA VAL A 112 4.63 -0.18 9.70
C VAL A 112 4.83 0.67 10.96
N SER A 113 5.52 0.14 11.97
CA SER A 113 5.82 0.88 13.20
C SER A 113 6.65 2.14 12.92
N ALA A 114 7.63 2.06 12.02
CA ALA A 114 8.45 3.20 11.61
C ALA A 114 7.65 4.26 10.86
N ALA A 115 6.75 3.86 9.95
CA ALA A 115 5.86 4.76 9.24
C ALA A 115 4.92 5.50 10.22
N LEU A 116 4.29 4.78 11.14
CA LEU A 116 3.39 5.36 12.15
C LEU A 116 4.13 6.29 13.13
N LYS A 117 5.36 5.95 13.56
CA LYS A 117 6.21 6.83 14.37
C LYS A 117 6.48 8.17 13.65
N ASN A 118 6.51 8.14 12.33
CA ASN A 118 6.68 9.32 11.48
C ASN A 118 5.33 9.92 11.03
N GLU A 119 4.21 9.53 11.63
CA GLU A 119 2.87 10.04 11.31
C GLU A 119 2.47 9.86 9.83
N MET A 120 3.02 8.84 9.17
CA MET A 120 2.67 8.49 7.80
C MET A 120 1.43 7.58 7.78
N CYS A 121 0.64 7.70 6.71
CA CYS A 121 -0.38 6.72 6.38
C CYS A 121 0.27 5.51 5.71
N VAL A 122 -0.23 4.31 6.00
CA VAL A 122 0.26 3.06 5.42
C VAL A 122 -0.85 2.43 4.60
N ILE A 123 -0.57 2.15 3.33
CA ILE A 123 -1.34 1.16 2.55
C ILE A 123 -0.66 -0.18 2.75
N PHE A 124 -1.22 -1.02 3.61
CA PHE A 124 -0.66 -2.33 3.94
C PHE A 124 -1.26 -3.40 3.03
N CYS A 125 -0.42 -3.98 2.19
CA CYS A 125 -0.79 -5.03 1.24
C CYS A 125 -0.57 -6.43 1.85
N PHE A 126 -1.50 -7.33 1.54
CA PHE A 126 -1.50 -8.72 1.98
C PHE A 126 -2.48 -9.52 1.12
N GLY A 127 -2.33 -10.84 1.13
CA GLY A 127 -3.14 -11.73 0.31
C GLY A 127 -2.48 -13.09 0.14
N GLU A 128 -3.28 -14.05 -0.28
CA GLU A 128 -2.89 -15.43 -0.46
C GLU A 128 -2.44 -15.74 -1.90
N GLU A 129 -1.65 -16.81 -2.05
CA GLU A 129 -1.30 -17.34 -3.36
C GLU A 129 -2.38 -18.29 -3.91
N LEU A 130 -2.26 -18.65 -5.20
CA LEU A 130 -3.23 -19.53 -5.85
C LEU A 130 -3.33 -20.90 -5.14
N GLN A 131 -2.23 -21.40 -4.59
CA GLN A 131 -2.20 -22.68 -3.90
C GLN A 131 -3.01 -22.63 -2.59
N ASP A 132 -2.92 -21.53 -1.85
CA ASP A 132 -3.72 -21.32 -0.64
C ASP A 132 -5.21 -21.20 -0.96
N ARG A 133 -5.53 -20.54 -2.09
CA ARG A 133 -6.91 -20.44 -2.55
C ARG A 133 -7.47 -21.81 -2.93
N LYS A 134 -6.72 -22.60 -3.70
CA LYS A 134 -7.11 -23.95 -4.15
C LYS A 134 -7.22 -24.99 -3.02
N SER A 135 -6.57 -24.73 -1.89
CA SER A 135 -6.60 -25.59 -0.71
C SER A 135 -7.52 -25.07 0.40
N ASP A 136 -8.35 -24.06 0.10
CA ASP A 136 -9.26 -23.40 1.06
C ASP A 136 -8.55 -22.83 2.31
N ASN A 137 -7.25 -22.52 2.19
CA ASN A 137 -6.40 -21.99 3.26
C ASN A 137 -6.31 -20.45 3.28
N HIS A 138 -6.92 -19.77 2.30
CA HIS A 138 -6.85 -18.32 2.08
C HIS A 138 -7.18 -17.48 3.34
N ASN A 139 -8.20 -17.86 4.12
CA ASN A 139 -8.56 -17.16 5.35
C ASN A 139 -7.46 -17.22 6.41
N ASN A 140 -6.83 -18.40 6.60
CA ASN A 140 -5.77 -18.58 7.59
C ASN A 140 -4.52 -17.77 7.20
N VAL A 141 -4.18 -17.75 5.91
CA VAL A 141 -3.02 -16.99 5.39
C VAL A 141 -3.23 -15.50 5.61
N VAL A 142 -4.37 -14.97 5.17
CA VAL A 142 -4.70 -13.54 5.31
C VAL A 142 -4.76 -13.13 6.78
N GLU A 143 -5.40 -13.94 7.64
CA GLU A 143 -5.45 -13.68 9.08
C GLU A 143 -4.05 -13.68 9.71
N SER A 144 -3.20 -14.65 9.35
CA SER A 144 -1.83 -14.75 9.84
C SER A 144 -0.99 -13.52 9.46
N GLN A 145 -1.04 -13.11 8.18
CA GLN A 145 -0.30 -11.95 7.68
C GLN A 145 -0.72 -10.66 8.40
N ILE A 146 -2.02 -10.41 8.54
CA ILE A 146 -2.55 -9.22 9.24
C ILE A 146 -2.15 -9.27 10.72
N LYS A 147 -2.32 -10.41 11.39
CA LYS A 147 -1.99 -10.55 12.82
C LYS A 147 -0.52 -10.25 13.08
N LYS A 148 0.37 -10.92 12.36
CA LYS A 148 1.82 -10.80 12.59
C LYS A 148 2.34 -9.41 12.27
N ALA A 149 1.80 -8.77 11.23
CA ALA A 149 2.30 -7.47 10.79
C ALA A 149 1.66 -6.27 11.50
N LEU A 150 0.45 -6.40 12.05
CA LEU A 150 -0.33 -5.25 12.54
C LEU A 150 -0.85 -5.37 13.98
N PHE A 151 -0.98 -6.57 14.57
CA PHE A 151 -1.70 -6.70 15.85
C PHE A 151 -0.92 -6.26 17.08
N HIS A 152 0.37 -5.94 16.93
CA HIS A 152 1.15 -5.24 17.95
C HIS A 152 0.76 -3.76 18.07
N LEU A 153 -0.07 -3.24 17.15
CA LEU A 153 -0.53 -1.85 17.15
C LEU A 153 -1.79 -1.66 18.00
N SER A 154 -1.96 -0.45 18.53
CA SER A 154 -3.21 -0.05 19.19
C SER A 154 -4.34 0.14 18.17
N ALA A 155 -5.59 0.01 18.61
CA ALA A 155 -6.78 0.29 17.78
C ALA A 155 -6.72 1.70 17.15
N SER A 156 -6.19 2.69 17.89
CA SER A 156 -6.09 4.06 17.42
C SER A 156 -5.14 4.25 16.24
N ASN A 157 -4.17 3.35 16.05
CA ASN A 157 -3.24 3.41 14.92
C ASN A 157 -3.91 3.05 13.58
N PHE A 158 -4.97 2.24 13.61
CA PHE A 158 -5.68 1.82 12.39
C PHE A 158 -6.35 2.98 11.65
N LYS A 159 -6.51 4.16 12.27
CA LYS A 159 -6.94 5.38 11.58
C LYS A 159 -5.94 5.87 10.52
N HIS A 160 -4.70 5.39 10.57
CA HIS A 160 -3.62 5.69 9.62
C HIS A 160 -3.25 4.48 8.74
N ILE A 161 -4.09 3.45 8.71
CA ILE A 161 -3.81 2.22 7.95
C ILE A 161 -4.96 1.94 7.00
N VAL A 162 -4.63 1.87 5.72
CA VAL A 162 -5.48 1.33 4.66
C VAL A 162 -5.05 -0.12 4.44
N LEU A 163 -6.01 -1.03 4.46
CA LEU A 163 -5.78 -2.44 4.18
C LEU A 163 -6.08 -2.74 2.71
N ALA A 164 -5.04 -3.09 1.95
CA ALA A 164 -5.14 -3.48 0.56
C ALA A 164 -5.07 -5.00 0.44
N TYR A 165 -6.24 -5.64 0.32
CA TYR A 165 -6.32 -7.07 0.03
C TYR A 165 -6.01 -7.30 -1.46
N GLU A 166 -4.95 -8.07 -1.72
CA GLU A 166 -4.43 -8.37 -3.04
C GLU A 166 -4.46 -9.89 -3.26
N PRO A 167 -5.50 -10.47 -3.90
CA PRO A 167 -5.46 -11.88 -4.28
C PRO A 167 -4.29 -12.09 -5.25
N VAL A 168 -3.17 -12.64 -4.77
CA VAL A 168 -1.89 -12.66 -5.51
C VAL A 168 -2.05 -13.41 -6.83
N TRP A 169 -2.92 -14.42 -6.83
CA TRP A 169 -3.28 -15.22 -7.98
C TRP A 169 -4.03 -14.46 -9.09
N ALA A 170 -4.56 -13.28 -8.83
CA ALA A 170 -5.21 -12.41 -9.80
C ALA A 170 -4.30 -11.28 -10.33
N ILE A 171 -3.05 -11.19 -9.87
CA ILE A 171 -2.12 -10.13 -10.26
C ILE A 171 -1.37 -10.54 -11.53
N GLY A 172 -1.71 -9.93 -12.67
CA GLY A 172 -0.99 -10.13 -13.93
C GLY A 172 -1.15 -11.53 -14.55
N THR A 173 -2.08 -12.33 -14.06
CA THR A 173 -2.37 -13.70 -14.53
C THR A 173 -3.49 -13.75 -15.56
N GLY A 174 -4.27 -12.68 -15.72
CA GLY A 174 -5.49 -12.64 -16.54
C GLY A 174 -6.73 -13.20 -15.83
N GLU A 175 -6.54 -13.87 -14.70
CA GLU A 175 -7.61 -14.27 -13.77
C GLU A 175 -7.99 -13.06 -12.91
N THR A 176 -9.28 -12.84 -12.68
CA THR A 176 -9.77 -11.75 -11.83
C THR A 176 -10.67 -12.31 -10.73
N ALA A 177 -10.46 -11.85 -9.50
CA ALA A 177 -11.40 -12.17 -8.42
C ALA A 177 -12.75 -11.53 -8.73
N SER A 178 -13.84 -12.30 -8.58
CA SER A 178 -15.18 -11.74 -8.74
C SER A 178 -15.47 -10.71 -7.63
N PRO A 179 -16.38 -9.74 -7.85
CA PRO A 179 -16.80 -8.80 -6.81
C PRO A 179 -17.24 -9.49 -5.51
N GLU A 180 -17.90 -10.64 -5.61
CA GLU A 180 -18.34 -11.45 -4.47
C GLU A 180 -17.14 -12.03 -3.71
N GLN A 181 -16.15 -12.60 -4.41
CA GLN A 181 -14.93 -13.12 -3.79
C GLN A 181 -14.14 -12.03 -3.06
N ALA A 182 -14.05 -10.84 -3.66
CA ALA A 182 -13.42 -9.69 -3.02
C ALA A 182 -14.20 -9.25 -1.76
N GLN A 183 -15.54 -9.19 -1.85
CA GLN A 183 -16.39 -8.81 -0.73
C GLN A 183 -16.33 -9.82 0.42
N ASP A 184 -16.28 -11.12 0.14
CA ASP A 184 -16.16 -12.18 1.16
C ASP A 184 -14.88 -11.98 1.98
N MET A 185 -13.76 -11.75 1.30
CA MET A 185 -12.47 -11.49 1.96
C MET A 185 -12.49 -10.18 2.72
N HIS A 186 -13.04 -9.10 2.14
CA HIS A 186 -13.20 -7.83 2.85
C HIS A 186 -14.07 -7.96 4.11
N ALA A 187 -15.13 -8.77 4.07
CA ALA A 187 -15.98 -9.04 5.22
C ALA A 187 -15.22 -9.84 6.30
N PHE A 188 -14.48 -10.87 5.89
CA PHE A 188 -13.61 -11.64 6.78
C PHE A 188 -12.56 -10.76 7.47
N ILE A 189 -11.82 -9.95 6.73
CA ILE A 189 -10.81 -9.03 7.25
C ILE A 189 -11.41 -8.07 8.28
N ARG A 190 -12.57 -7.48 7.98
CA ARG A 190 -13.28 -6.59 8.92
C ARG A 190 -13.68 -7.32 10.21
N LYS A 191 -14.15 -8.57 10.10
CA LYS A 191 -14.51 -9.39 11.27
C LYS A 191 -13.28 -9.71 12.12
N THR A 192 -12.15 -10.06 11.50
CA THR A 192 -10.89 -10.35 12.21
C THR A 192 -10.39 -9.15 13.01
N LEU A 193 -10.51 -7.93 12.45
CA LEU A 193 -10.20 -6.69 13.17
C LEU A 193 -11.17 -6.43 14.33
N ALA A 194 -12.47 -6.55 14.08
CA ALA A 194 -13.51 -6.31 15.09
C ALA A 194 -13.37 -7.25 16.30
N ASN A 195 -13.02 -8.52 16.06
CA ASN A 195 -12.77 -9.49 17.12
C ASN A 195 -11.60 -9.10 18.03
N THR A 196 -10.65 -8.30 17.53
CA THR A 196 -9.43 -7.91 18.26
C THR A 196 -9.55 -6.53 18.89
N TYR A 197 -10.23 -5.60 18.22
CA TYR A 197 -10.23 -4.18 18.58
C TYR A 197 -11.60 -3.60 18.97
N GLY A 198 -12.68 -4.37 18.85
CA GLY A 198 -14.06 -3.90 18.98
C GLY A 198 -14.53 -3.09 17.78
#